data_AF-A0A1C5KW85-F1
#
_entry.id   AF-A0A1C5KW85-F1
#
_cell.length_a   1.000
_cell.length_b   1.000
_cell.length_c   1.000
_cell.angle_alpha   90.00
_cell.angle_beta   90.00
_cell.angle_gamma   90.00
#
_symmetry.space_group_name_H-M   'P 1'
#
loop_
_entity.id
_entity.type
_entity.pdbx_description
1 polymer ?
#
loop_
_entity_poly.entity_id
_entity_poly.type
_entity_poly.pdbx_seq_one_letter_code
_entity_poly.pdbx_strand_id
1 'polypeptide(L)'
;MYTVIPTARFEKDIKYYIKKKRYFHIGEDIRQITNELQQGHLIGTEIPGLKISDHGHIFKVRSINTDTHSGQSNGYRILYYAISEELKIYLLTIYSKKDDNNIPSDNEIISLVNTYCV
;
A
#
# COMPACT_ATOMS: atom_id res chain seq x y z
N MET A 1 8.63 -17.22 2.08
CA MET A 1 8.05 -16.28 1.10
C MET A 1 6.73 -15.80 1.69
N TYR A 2 6.52 -14.49 1.73
CA TYR A 2 5.28 -13.92 2.23
C TYR A 2 4.18 -14.02 1.17
N THR A 3 2.94 -14.23 1.63
CA THR A 3 1.75 -14.12 0.79
C THR A 3 1.30 -12.66 0.77
N VAL A 4 1.38 -12.01 -0.39
CA VAL A 4 0.95 -10.62 -0.58
C VAL A 4 -0.49 -10.60 -1.12
N ILE A 5 -1.40 -9.99 -0.37
CA ILE A 5 -2.85 -10.04 -0.61
C ILE A 5 -3.37 -8.61 -0.82
N PRO A 6 -3.89 -8.24 -2.00
CA PRO A 6 -4.57 -6.98 -2.17
C PRO A 6 -5.93 -7.01 -1.46
N THR A 7 -6.22 -6.00 -0.64
CA THR A 7 -7.58 -5.84 -0.09
C THR A 7 -8.54 -5.30 -1.16
N ALA A 8 -9.85 -5.52 -0.97
CA ALA A 8 -10.85 -4.98 -1.89
C ALA A 8 -10.80 -3.44 -2.00
N ARG A 9 -10.38 -2.74 -0.92
CA ARG A 9 -10.12 -1.29 -0.97
C ARG A 9 -8.97 -0.97 -1.92
N PHE A 10 -7.82 -1.64 -1.75
CA PHE A 10 -6.66 -1.43 -2.60
C PHE A 10 -6.97 -1.67 -4.08
N GLU A 11 -7.69 -2.74 -4.41
CA GLU A 11 -8.12 -3.00 -5.79
C GLU A 11 -9.02 -1.90 -6.34
N LYS A 12 -9.93 -1.35 -5.51
CA LYS A 12 -10.80 -0.24 -5.89
C LYS A 12 -9.98 1.02 -6.17
N ASP A 13 -8.98 1.32 -5.35
CA ASP A 13 -8.09 2.46 -5.52
C ASP A 13 -7.27 2.33 -6.83
N ILE A 14 -6.71 1.14 -7.11
CA ILE A 14 -6.04 0.86 -8.39
C ILE A 14 -6.99 1.11 -9.58
N LYS A 15 -8.20 0.55 -9.52
CA LYS A 15 -9.22 0.74 -10.57
C LYS A 15 -9.57 2.22 -10.76
N TYR A 16 -9.63 3.00 -9.68
CA TYR A 16 -9.87 4.45 -9.75
C TYR A 16 -8.77 5.16 -10.54
N TYR A 17 -7.49 4.89 -10.25
CA TYR A 17 -6.37 5.51 -10.95
C TYR A 17 -6.32 5.09 -12.44
N ILE A 18 -6.52 3.81 -12.75
CA ILE A 18 -6.60 3.34 -14.14
C ILE A 18 -7.73 4.05 -14.90
N LYS A 19 -8.90 4.23 -14.26
CA LYS A 19 -10.05 4.93 -14.86
C LYS A 19 -9.79 6.41 -15.14
N LYS A 20 -8.89 7.07 -14.39
CA LYS A 20 -8.47 8.45 -14.68
C LYS A 20 -7.71 8.60 -16.02
N LYS A 21 -7.37 7.50 -16.71
CA LYS A 21 -6.66 7.49 -18.01
C LYS A 21 -5.33 8.25 -17.99
N ARG A 22 -4.67 8.30 -16.83
CA ARG A 22 -3.39 9.00 -16.60
C ARG A 22 -2.37 8.15 -15.83
N TYR A 23 -2.72 6.90 -15.55
CA TYR A 23 -2.02 6.01 -14.64
C TYR A 23 -1.94 4.61 -15.28
N PHE A 24 -1.40 4.54 -16.49
CA PHE A 24 -1.37 3.34 -17.31
C PHE A 24 -0.37 2.30 -16.78
N HIS A 25 0.69 2.76 -16.10
CA HIS A 25 1.79 1.93 -15.64
C HIS A 25 1.73 1.61 -14.15
N ILE A 26 0.64 1.96 -13.47
CA ILE A 26 0.50 1.71 -12.02
C ILE A 26 0.72 0.23 -11.66
N GLY A 27 0.32 -0.71 -12.52
CA GLY A 27 0.56 -2.15 -12.31
C GLY A 27 2.05 -2.54 -12.38
N GLU A 28 2.82 -1.90 -13.26
CA GLU A 28 4.28 -2.09 -13.33
C GLU A 28 4.98 -1.43 -12.14
N ASP A 29 4.59 -0.18 -11.83
CA ASP A 29 5.16 0.62 -10.75
C ASP A 29 4.99 -0.06 -9.37
N ILE A 30 3.88 -0.79 -9.15
CA ILE A 30 3.68 -1.54 -7.90
C ILE A 30 4.33 -2.93 -7.91
N ARG A 31 4.65 -3.50 -9.08
CA ARG A 31 5.17 -4.87 -9.20
C ARG A 31 6.51 -5.02 -8.49
N GLN A 32 7.40 -4.04 -8.65
CA GLN A 32 8.69 -4.06 -7.96
C GLN A 32 8.49 -4.15 -6.44
N ILE A 33 7.54 -3.40 -5.90
CA ILE A 33 7.23 -3.41 -4.47
C ILE A 33 6.66 -4.76 -4.05
N THR A 34 5.70 -5.31 -4.80
CA THR A 34 5.10 -6.61 -4.45
C THR A 34 6.13 -7.75 -4.49
N ASN A 35 7.11 -7.69 -5.41
CA ASN A 35 8.17 -8.69 -5.48
C ASN A 35 9.07 -8.64 -4.23
N GLU A 36 9.50 -7.45 -3.80
CA GLU A 36 10.28 -7.26 -2.57
C GLU A 36 9.51 -7.79 -1.34
N LEU A 37 8.23 -7.42 -1.23
CA LEU A 37 7.36 -7.86 -0.14
C LEU A 37 7.20 -9.39 -0.11
N GLN A 38 7.05 -10.04 -1.27
CA GLN A 38 6.98 -11.51 -1.35
C GLN A 38 8.27 -12.19 -0.85
N GLN A 39 9.44 -11.57 -1.09
CA GLN A 39 10.71 -12.05 -0.54
C GLN A 39 10.85 -11.80 0.98
N GLY A 40 9.90 -11.10 1.59
CA GLY A 40 9.92 -10.75 3.01
C GLY A 40 10.70 -9.48 3.31
N HIS A 41 11.08 -8.71 2.29
CA HIS A 41 11.67 -7.40 2.48
C HIS A 41 10.55 -6.41 2.82
N LEU A 42 10.39 -6.09 4.10
CA LEU A 42 9.41 -5.11 4.59
C LEU A 42 9.88 -3.68 4.30
N ILE A 43 9.83 -3.29 3.03
CA ILE A 43 10.32 -2.00 2.53
C ILE A 43 9.40 -0.83 2.90
N GLY A 44 10.01 0.33 3.19
CA GLY A 44 9.29 1.55 3.53
C GLY A 44 9.54 1.99 4.97
N THR A 45 8.62 2.79 5.50
CA THR A 45 8.68 3.28 6.88
C THR A 45 7.50 2.75 7.65
N GLU A 46 7.76 2.11 8.79
CA GLU A 46 6.72 1.69 9.73
C GLU A 46 5.94 2.91 10.25
N ILE A 47 4.63 2.76 10.40
CA ILE A 47 3.76 3.73 11.06
C ILE A 47 3.60 3.27 12.52
N PRO A 48 4.31 3.90 13.47
CA PRO A 48 4.27 3.48 14.87
C PRO A 48 2.93 3.88 15.52
N GLY A 49 2.60 3.24 16.64
CA GLY A 49 1.47 3.62 17.48
C GLY A 49 0.11 3.02 17.08
N LEU A 50 0.03 2.30 15.96
CA LEU A 50 -1.16 1.57 15.54
C LEU A 50 -1.15 0.16 16.14
N LYS A 51 -1.64 0.02 17.37
CA LYS A 51 -1.77 -1.28 18.05
C LYS A 51 -2.96 -2.07 17.49
N ILE A 52 -2.70 -2.89 16.48
CA ILE A 52 -3.71 -3.77 15.88
C ILE A 52 -3.61 -5.19 16.44
N SER A 53 -2.39 -5.72 16.53
CA SER A 53 -2.08 -7.03 17.10
C SER A 53 -0.63 -7.04 17.58
N ASP A 54 -0.27 -8.02 18.41
CA ASP A 54 1.08 -8.13 18.98
C ASP A 54 2.18 -8.35 17.92
N HIS A 55 1.83 -8.93 16.78
CA HIS A 55 2.76 -9.28 15.68
C HIS A 55 2.46 -8.57 14.35
N GLY A 56 1.60 -7.55 14.39
CA GLY A 56 1.10 -6.86 13.21
C GLY A 56 1.64 -5.45 13.10
N HIS A 57 2.26 -5.15 11.97
CA HIS A 57 2.92 -3.86 11.73
C HIS A 57 2.42 -3.22 10.44
N ILE A 58 2.21 -1.91 10.47
CA ILE A 58 1.77 -1.15 9.30
C ILE A 58 2.95 -0.37 8.74
N PHE A 59 3.12 -0.43 7.43
CA PHE A 59 4.18 0.27 6.74
C PHE A 59 3.63 1.14 5.63
N LYS A 60 4.41 2.19 5.33
CA LYS A 60 4.20 3.07 4.19
C LYS A 60 5.40 3.00 3.27
N VAL A 61 5.18 2.55 2.04
CA VAL A 61 6.19 2.55 0.99
C VAL A 61 5.85 3.58 -0.08
N ARG A 62 6.89 4.21 -0.63
CA ARG A 62 6.77 5.18 -1.73
C ARG A 62 7.06 4.44 -3.03
N SER A 63 6.16 4.56 -3.99
CA SER A 63 6.41 4.13 -5.36
C SER A 63 6.55 5.32 -6.28
N ILE A 64 7.38 5.18 -7.30
CA ILE A 64 7.38 6.14 -8.40
C ILE A 64 6.05 6.06 -9.15
N ASN A 65 5.65 7.16 -9.77
CA ASN A 65 4.59 7.16 -10.77
C ASN A 65 5.21 7.52 -12.11
N THR A 66 5.48 6.51 -12.93
CA THR A 66 6.18 6.68 -14.19
C THR A 66 5.38 7.50 -15.21
N ASP A 67 4.04 7.47 -15.14
CA ASP A 67 3.13 8.25 -16.00
C ASP A 67 3.20 9.77 -15.76
N THR A 68 3.67 10.21 -14.59
CA THR A 68 3.69 11.64 -14.23
C THR A 68 5.00 12.35 -14.57
N HIS A 69 6.00 11.63 -15.11
CA HIS A 69 7.39 12.10 -15.29
C HIS A 69 7.95 12.80 -14.04
N SER A 70 7.47 12.40 -12.86
CA SER A 70 7.85 13.01 -11.60
C SER A 70 8.49 11.96 -10.70
N GLY A 71 9.49 12.36 -9.92
CA GLY A 71 10.16 11.46 -8.99
C GLY A 71 9.21 10.93 -7.90
N GLN A 72 9.71 10.01 -7.07
CA GLN A 72 8.95 9.36 -5.99
C GLN A 72 8.22 10.32 -5.03
N SER A 73 8.62 11.59 -4.98
CA SER A 73 7.95 12.63 -4.18
C SER A 73 6.49 12.86 -4.54
N ASN A 74 6.16 12.77 -5.82
CA ASN A 74 4.80 12.97 -6.33
C ASN A 74 4.15 11.66 -6.82
N GLY A 75 4.83 10.54 -6.61
CA GLY A 75 4.33 9.21 -6.94
C GLY A 75 3.28 8.69 -5.95
N TYR A 76 3.22 7.37 -5.83
CA TYR A 76 2.24 6.69 -4.99
C TYR A 76 2.76 6.48 -3.57
N ARG A 77 1.82 6.41 -2.63
CA ARG A 77 2.04 5.86 -1.29
C ARG A 77 1.16 4.65 -1.15
N ILE A 78 1.77 3.53 -0.80
CA ILE A 78 1.08 2.27 -0.52
C ILE A 78 1.19 2.04 0.97
N LEU A 79 0.04 1.78 1.59
CA LEU A 79 -0.01 1.29 2.97
C LEU A 79 -0.24 -0.21 2.94
N TYR A 80 0.55 -0.95 3.72
CA TYR A 80 0.36 -2.39 3.89
C TYR A 80 0.48 -2.80 5.36
N TYR A 81 -0.21 -3.88 5.72
CA TYR A 81 -0.18 -4.49 7.03
C TYR A 81 0.51 -5.85 6.95
N ALA A 82 1.62 -6.00 7.66
CA ALA A 82 2.42 -7.23 7.70
C ALA A 82 2.17 -7.97 9.01
N ILE A 83 1.86 -9.26 8.92
CA ILE A 83 1.69 -10.17 10.05
C ILE A 83 2.81 -11.21 9.95
N SER A 84 3.86 -11.05 10.75
CA SER A 84 5.09 -11.83 10.62
C SER A 84 4.87 -13.32 10.93
N GLU A 85 4.01 -13.64 11.90
CA GLU A 85 3.72 -15.03 12.29
C GLU A 85 2.96 -15.81 11.20
N GLU A 86 2.09 -15.13 10.45
CA GLU A 86 1.31 -15.73 9.38
C GLU A 86 2.03 -15.70 8.02
N LEU A 87 3.17 -15.01 7.93
CA LEU A 87 3.85 -14.69 6.66
C LEU A 87 2.88 -14.05 5.65
N LYS A 88 2.00 -13.16 6.11
CA LYS A 88 1.02 -12.45 5.28
C LYS A 88 1.28 -10.95 5.26
N ILE A 89 1.08 -10.35 4.08
CA ILE A 89 1.11 -8.91 3.88
C ILE A 89 -0.16 -8.50 3.14
N TYR A 90 -0.99 -7.66 3.76
CA TYR A 90 -2.19 -7.11 3.16
C TYR A 90 -1.91 -5.71 2.60
N LEU A 91 -2.11 -5.50 1.30
CA LEU A 91 -2.07 -4.16 0.71
C LEU A 91 -3.39 -3.45 1.02
N LEU A 92 -3.35 -2.44 1.90
CA LEU A 92 -4.54 -1.80 2.46
C LEU A 92 -5.14 -0.75 1.51
N THR A 93 -4.29 0.15 1.01
CA THR A 93 -4.70 1.24 0.13
C THR A 93 -3.50 1.82 -0.61
N ILE A 94 -3.77 2.48 -1.73
CA ILE A 94 -2.79 3.23 -2.51
C ILE A 94 -3.36 4.59 -2.88
N TYR A 95 -2.55 5.64 -2.74
CA TYR A 95 -2.93 6.97 -3.18
C TYR A 95 -1.77 7.71 -3.84
N SER A 96 -2.10 8.57 -4.81
CA SER A 96 -1.13 9.42 -5.51
C SER A 96 -1.05 10.77 -4.83
N LYS A 97 0.13 11.20 -4.39
CA LYS A 97 0.28 12.52 -3.72
C LYS A 97 -0.09 13.71 -4.60
N LYS A 98 0.01 13.53 -5.91
CA LYS A 98 -0.27 14.57 -6.90
C LYS A 98 -1.77 14.84 -7.02
N ASP A 99 -2.56 13.78 -6.90
CA ASP A 99 -3.99 13.76 -7.23
C ASP A 99 -4.88 13.59 -6.01
N ASP A 100 -4.32 13.10 -4.91
CA ASP A 100 -5.02 12.79 -3.68
C ASP A 100 -4.28 13.38 -2.48
N ASN A 101 -4.91 14.39 -1.89
CA ASN A 101 -4.46 15.02 -0.65
C ASN A 101 -5.02 14.31 0.58
N ASN A 102 -5.92 13.33 0.41
CA ASN A 102 -6.52 12.60 1.51
C ASN A 102 -5.60 11.48 1.97
N ILE A 103 -4.63 11.84 2.81
CA ILE A 103 -3.78 10.89 3.51
C ILE A 103 -4.65 10.14 4.53
N PRO A 104 -4.71 8.80 4.49
CA PRO A 104 -5.47 8.04 5.49
C PRO A 104 -5.01 8.37 6.90
N SER A 105 -5.97 8.73 7.76
CA SER A 105 -5.77 8.90 9.19
C SER A 105 -5.55 7.55 9.88
N ASP A 106 -4.98 7.58 11.08
CA ASP A 106 -4.77 6.40 11.92
C ASP A 106 -6.05 5.57 12.11
N ASN A 107 -7.18 6.24 12.34
CA ASN A 107 -8.49 5.59 12.49
C ASN A 107 -8.97 4.93 11.19
N GLU A 108 -8.76 5.57 10.03
CA GLU A 108 -9.08 4.97 8.74
C GLU A 108 -8.21 3.74 8.48
N ILE A 109 -6.92 3.80 8.82
CA ILE A 109 -6.01 2.67 8.66
C ILE A 109 -6.45 1.50 9.54
N ILE A 110 -6.76 1.74 10.82
CA ILE A 110 -7.28 0.70 11.73
C ILE A 110 -8.57 0.11 11.18
N SER A 111 -9.48 0.95 10.68
CA SER A 111 -10.73 0.50 10.06
C SER A 111 -10.49 -0.39 8.84
N LEU A 112 -9.52 -0.06 7.97
CA LEU A 112 -9.16 -0.90 6.82
C LEU A 112 -8.68 -2.27 7.28
N VAL A 113 -7.83 -2.34 8.30
CA VAL A 113 -7.34 -3.62 8.79
C VAL A 113 -8.48 -4.46 9.38
N ASN A 114 -9.30 -3.87 10.24
CA ASN A 114 -10.46 -4.55 10.84
C ASN A 114 -11.50 -5.03 9.81
N THR A 115 -11.59 -4.37 8.66
CA THR A 115 -12.56 -4.71 7.61
C THR A 115 -12.06 -5.82 6.69
N TYR A 116 -10.76 -5.89 6.43
CA TYR A 116 -10.22 -6.71 5.33
C TYR A 116 -9.18 -7.76 5.73
N CYS A 117 -8.65 -7.69 6.95
CA CYS A 117 -7.49 -8.51 7.36
C CYS A 117 -7.76 -9.39 8.59
N VAL A 118 -8.92 -9.23 9.23
CA VAL A 118 -9.39 -9.98 10.41
C VAL A 118 -10.37 -11.06 9.99
#